data_AF-A0A455U8H2-F1
#
_entry.id   AF-A0A455U8H2-F1
#
_cell.length_a   1.000
_cell.length_b   1.000
_cell.length_c   1.000
_cell.angle_alpha   90.00
_cell.angle_beta   90.00
_cell.angle_gamma   90.00
#
_symmetry.space_group_name_H-M   'P 1'
#
loop_
_entity.id
_entity.type
_entity.pdbx_description
1 polymer ?
#
loop_
_entity_poly.entity_id
_entity_poly.type
_entity_poly.pdbx_seq_one_letter_code
_entity_poly.pdbx_strand_id
1 'polypeptide(L)'
;MAQGGRTGLVALVIALLFLPFLFLSPLLSLVPNIATAPALVMVGLFMMAPISKIEWEHFDQAFPAFLAITLMPLTYSITLGIAFGFISFVLIKLLTGRFVEIKPAMWITASLSVVMLLTAQ
;
A
#
# COMPACT_ATOMS: atom_id res chain seq x y z
N MET A 1 -17.81 2.69 -4.39
CA MET A 1 -18.51 3.99 -4.21
C MET A 1 -19.89 4.04 -4.88
N ALA A 2 -20.40 2.93 -5.43
CA ALA A 2 -21.67 2.89 -6.16
C ALA A 2 -22.93 2.95 -5.26
N GLN A 3 -22.81 2.70 -3.94
CA GLN A 3 -23.95 2.54 -3.02
C GLN A 3 -24.09 3.67 -1.96
N GLY A 4 -23.57 4.88 -2.20
CA GLY A 4 -23.89 6.05 -1.35
C GLY A 4 -23.12 6.20 -0.03
N GLY A 5 -22.13 5.36 0.26
CA GLY A 5 -21.23 5.49 1.41
C GLY A 5 -20.25 6.66 1.28
N ARG A 6 -20.74 7.91 1.36
CA ARG A 6 -19.92 9.14 1.27
C ARG A 6 -19.81 9.89 2.60
N THR A 7 -20.47 9.44 3.66
CA THR A 7 -20.46 10.08 4.97
C THR A 7 -19.57 9.32 5.95
N GLY A 8 -18.89 10.04 6.86
CA GLY A 8 -18.15 9.43 7.98
C GLY A 8 -19.06 8.64 8.94
N LEU A 9 -20.37 8.90 8.89
CA LEU A 9 -21.38 8.17 9.65
C LEU A 9 -21.49 6.70 9.20
N VAL A 10 -21.29 6.41 7.91
CA VAL A 10 -21.24 5.02 7.40
C VAL A 10 -20.05 4.28 7.98
N ALA A 11 -18.87 4.91 8.06
CA ALA A 11 -17.69 4.30 8.68
C ALA A 11 -17.92 4.01 10.17
N LEU A 12 -18.58 4.92 10.89
CA LEU A 12 -18.91 4.74 12.32
C LEU A 12 -19.91 3.59 12.53
N VAL A 13 -20.97 3.52 11.71
CA VAL A 13 -21.95 2.43 11.77
C VAL A 13 -21.29 1.10 11.46
N ILE A 14 -20.45 1.02 10.43
CA ILE A 14 -19.69 -0.20 10.11
C ILE A 14 -18.81 -0.62 11.28
N ALA A 15 -18.05 0.30 11.87
CA ALA A 15 -17.19 0.00 13.02
C ALA A 15 -18.00 -0.51 14.23
N LEU A 16 -19.16 0.11 14.50
CA LEU A 16 -20.05 -0.31 15.59
C LEU A 16 -20.63 -1.71 15.34
N LEU A 17 -21.04 -2.01 14.10
CA LEU A 17 -21.54 -3.34 13.70
C LEU A 17 -20.42 -4.40 13.69
N PHE A 18 -19.17 -4.00 13.47
CA PHE A 18 -18.02 -4.91 13.51
C PHE A 18 -17.64 -5.32 14.94
N LEU A 19 -17.90 -4.46 15.94
CA LEU A 19 -17.61 -4.74 17.36
C LEU A 19 -18.23 -6.05 17.89
N PRO A 20 -19.55 -6.29 17.76
CA PRO A 20 -20.15 -7.56 18.19
C PRO A 20 -19.68 -8.74 17.32
N PHE A 21 -19.28 -8.48 16.07
CA PHE A 21 -18.76 -9.50 15.16
C PHE A 21 -17.41 -10.08 15.61
N LEU A 22 -16.63 -9.34 16.40
CA LEU A 22 -15.38 -9.87 16.99
C LEU A 22 -15.63 -11.08 17.90
N PHE A 23 -16.77 -11.11 18.61
CA PHE A 23 -17.17 -12.28 19.42
C PHE A 23 -17.64 -13.46 18.56
N LEU A 24 -18.10 -13.18 17.33
CA LEU A 24 -18.47 -14.18 16.33
C LEU A 24 -17.29 -14.62 15.44
N SER A 25 -16.08 -14.09 15.66
CA SER A 25 -14.87 -14.50 14.95
C SER A 25 -14.64 -16.02 14.85
N PRO A 26 -14.95 -16.88 15.86
CA PRO A 26 -14.79 -18.33 15.70
C PRO A 26 -15.70 -18.96 14.65
N LEU A 27 -16.80 -18.30 14.24
CA LEU A 27 -17.64 -18.76 13.14
C LEU A 27 -16.93 -18.66 11.78
N LEU A 28 -15.93 -17.78 11.64
CA LEU A 28 -15.15 -17.65 10.42
C LEU A 28 -14.32 -18.91 10.14
N SER A 29 -13.92 -19.65 11.18
CA SER A 29 -13.19 -20.91 11.07
C SER A 29 -14.02 -22.05 10.46
N LEU A 30 -15.35 -21.92 10.41
CA LEU A 30 -16.25 -22.87 9.74
C LEU A 30 -16.28 -22.66 8.21
N VAL A 31 -15.81 -21.50 7.71
CA VAL A 31 -15.82 -21.19 6.28
C VAL A 31 -14.67 -21.94 5.60
N PRO A 32 -14.94 -22.77 4.57
CA PRO A 32 -13.88 -23.43 3.83
C PRO A 32 -12.95 -22.43 3.15
N ASN A 33 -11.64 -22.62 3.26
CA ASN A 33 -10.63 -21.73 2.66
C ASN A 33 -10.77 -21.57 1.13
N ILE A 34 -11.36 -22.56 0.46
CA ILE A 34 -11.62 -22.51 -0.98
C ILE A 34 -12.68 -21.45 -1.33
N ALA A 35 -13.60 -21.15 -0.41
CA ALA A 35 -14.66 -20.15 -0.63
C ALA A 35 -14.14 -18.70 -0.59
N THR A 36 -13.04 -18.43 0.11
CA THR A 36 -12.47 -17.07 0.23
C THR A 36 -11.51 -16.73 -0.91
N ALA A 37 -10.93 -17.75 -1.56
CA ALA A 37 -9.99 -17.57 -2.68
C ALA A 37 -10.52 -16.68 -3.83
N PRO A 38 -11.71 -16.91 -4.42
CA PRO A 38 -12.21 -16.07 -5.52
C PRO A 38 -12.47 -14.62 -5.08
N ALA A 39 -12.85 -14.39 -3.82
CA ALA A 39 -13.02 -13.05 -3.28
C ALA A 39 -11.66 -12.32 -3.19
N LEU A 40 -10.60 -12.98 -2.71
CA LEU A 40 -9.26 -12.41 -2.64
C LEU A 40 -8.69 -12.08 -4.03
N VAL A 41 -8.95 -12.93 -5.03
CA VAL A 41 -8.54 -12.66 -6.42
C VAL A 41 -9.22 -11.39 -6.97
N MET A 42 -10.53 -11.25 -6.75
CA MET A 42 -11.25 -10.03 -7.16
C MET A 42 -10.75 -8.78 -6.43
N VAL A 43 -10.49 -8.88 -5.13
CA VAL A 43 -9.93 -7.77 -4.35
C VAL A 43 -8.56 -7.37 -4.89
N GLY A 44 -7.68 -8.33 -5.16
CA GLY A 44 -6.37 -8.07 -5.77
C GLY A 44 -6.48 -7.37 -7.12
N LEU A 45 -7.42 -7.80 -7.96
CA LEU A 45 -7.70 -7.15 -9.24
C LEU A 45 -8.12 -5.69 -9.06
N PHE A 46 -8.96 -5.39 -8.07
CA PHE A 46 -9.35 -4.00 -7.77
C PHE A 46 -8.20 -3.17 -7.18
N MET A 47 -7.24 -3.79 -6.49
CA MET A 47 -6.05 -3.09 -5.97
C MET A 47 -5.01 -2.77 -7.06
N MET A 48 -5.15 -3.31 -8.27
CA MET A 48 -4.33 -2.91 -9.42
C MET A 48 -4.80 -1.59 -10.04
N ALA A 49 -6.06 -1.17 -9.81
CA ALA A 49 -6.63 0.03 -10.41
C ALA A 49 -5.83 1.34 -10.14
N PRO A 50 -5.24 1.56 -8.95
CA PRO A 50 -4.40 2.75 -8.71
C PRO A 50 -3.11 2.76 -9.54
N ILE A 51 -2.59 1.61 -9.98
CA ILE A 51 -1.35 1.53 -10.76
C ILE A 51 -1.49 2.25 -12.11
N SER A 52 -2.69 2.22 -12.71
CA SER A 52 -2.94 2.93 -13.96
C SER A 52 -2.99 4.45 -13.80
N LYS A 53 -3.03 4.97 -12.56
CA LYS A 53 -3.03 6.42 -12.26
C LYS A 53 -1.63 7.00 -12.09
N ILE A 54 -0.61 6.16 -12.17
CA ILE A 54 0.79 6.61 -12.08
C ILE A 54 1.17 7.31 -13.38
N GLU A 55 1.84 8.46 -13.28
CA GLU A 55 2.34 9.21 -14.43
C GLU A 55 3.61 8.55 -14.98
N TRP A 56 3.44 7.60 -15.91
CA TRP A 56 4.54 6.81 -16.47
C TRP A 56 5.51 7.60 -17.37
N GLU A 57 5.10 8.78 -17.86
CA GLU A 57 5.96 9.66 -18.67
C GLU A 57 7.00 10.40 -17.82
N HIS A 58 6.75 10.56 -16.52
CA HIS A 58 7.61 11.25 -15.58
C HIS A 58 8.54 10.26 -14.87
N PHE A 59 9.80 10.21 -15.30
CA PHE A 59 10.81 9.27 -14.75
C PHE A 59 11.00 9.38 -13.23
N ASP A 60 10.79 10.56 -12.65
CA ASP A 60 10.89 10.80 -11.21
C ASP A 60 9.82 10.06 -10.38
N GLN A 61 8.71 9.67 -11.00
CA GLN A 61 7.63 8.90 -10.37
C GLN A 61 7.55 7.47 -10.91
N ALA A 62 7.78 7.28 -12.21
CA ALA A 62 7.69 6.00 -12.88
C ALA A 62 8.74 5.00 -12.37
N PHE A 63 10.00 5.42 -12.21
CA PHE A 63 11.08 4.53 -11.79
C PHE A 63 10.92 4.03 -10.34
N PRO A 64 10.66 4.91 -9.34
CA PRO A 64 10.40 4.45 -7.97
C PRO A 64 9.19 3.52 -7.86
N ALA A 65 8.12 3.81 -8.60
CA ALA A 65 6.92 2.98 -8.59
C ALA A 65 7.17 1.60 -9.22
N PHE A 66 7.88 1.55 -10.35
CA PHE A 66 8.30 0.31 -10.98
C PHE A 66 9.16 -0.54 -10.04
N LEU A 67 10.12 0.10 -9.36
CA LEU A 67 11.01 -0.59 -8.43
C LEU A 67 10.24 -1.17 -7.25
N ALA A 68 9.30 -0.42 -6.67
CA ALA A 68 8.43 -0.91 -5.59
C ALA A 68 7.59 -2.11 -6.04
N ILE A 69 6.90 -2.01 -7.17
CA ILE A 69 6.02 -3.08 -7.69
C ILE A 69 6.81 -4.35 -7.98
N THR A 70 8.03 -4.23 -8.48
CA THR A 70 8.89 -5.38 -8.83
C THR A 70 9.56 -6.00 -7.62
N LEU A 71 10.03 -5.18 -6.66
CA LEU A 71 10.75 -5.68 -5.49
C LEU A 71 9.84 -6.36 -4.48
N MET A 72 8.57 -5.96 -4.35
CA MET A 72 7.64 -6.62 -3.42
C MET A 72 7.52 -8.14 -3.64
N PRO A 73 7.23 -8.65 -4.85
CA PRO A 73 7.20 -10.09 -5.11
C PRO A 73 8.60 -10.71 -5.09
N LEU A 74 9.64 -9.99 -5.57
CA LEU A 74 10.99 -10.54 -5.65
C LEU A 74 11.63 -10.77 -4.27
N THR A 75 11.37 -9.88 -3.31
CA THR A 75 11.86 -9.98 -1.94
C THR A 75 10.91 -10.75 -1.02
N TYR A 76 9.76 -11.21 -1.53
CA TYR A 76 8.66 -11.80 -0.74
C TYR A 76 8.24 -10.94 0.47
N SER A 77 8.53 -9.63 0.41
CA SER A 77 8.32 -8.69 1.51
C SER A 77 7.77 -7.40 0.96
N ILE A 78 6.50 -7.13 1.30
CA ILE A 78 5.83 -5.87 0.98
C ILE A 78 6.64 -4.71 1.57
N THR A 79 7.15 -4.88 2.79
CA THR A 79 7.88 -3.83 3.50
C THR A 79 9.20 -3.46 2.83
N LEU A 80 9.99 -4.44 2.37
CA LEU A 80 11.25 -4.17 1.66
C LEU A 80 10.98 -3.50 0.31
N GLY A 81 10.01 -4.00 -0.46
CA GLY A 81 9.66 -3.40 -1.76
C GLY A 81 9.21 -1.93 -1.62
N ILE A 82 8.37 -1.62 -0.64
CA ILE A 82 7.96 -0.25 -0.34
C ILE A 82 9.15 0.61 0.10
N ALA A 83 10.01 0.10 0.98
CA ALA A 83 11.18 0.82 1.48
C ALA A 83 12.13 1.25 0.34
N PHE A 84 12.47 0.31 -0.55
CA PHE A 84 13.30 0.62 -1.73
C PHE A 84 12.61 1.60 -2.69
N GLY A 85 11.29 1.51 -2.84
CA GLY A 85 10.50 2.48 -3.60
C GLY A 85 10.62 3.91 -3.06
N PHE A 86 10.44 4.09 -1.75
CA PHE A 86 10.56 5.41 -1.12
C PHE A 86 11.99 5.96 -1.18
N ILE A 87 13.00 5.12 -0.96
CA ILE A 87 14.41 5.52 -1.06
C ILE A 87 14.74 5.96 -2.49
N SER A 88 14.32 5.18 -3.49
CA SER A 88 14.51 5.52 -4.90
C SER A 88 13.82 6.82 -5.27
N PHE A 89 12.60 7.05 -4.79
CA PHE A 89 11.87 8.30 -5.01
C PHE A 89 12.64 9.51 -4.48
N VAL A 90 13.08 9.46 -3.22
CA VAL A 90 13.83 10.58 -2.62
C VAL A 90 15.18 10.75 -3.33
N LEU A 91 15.89 9.68 -3.63
CA LEU A 91 17.18 9.73 -4.31
C LEU A 91 17.07 10.36 -5.70
N ILE A 92 16.07 9.99 -6.49
CA ILE A 92 15.86 10.55 -7.83
C ILE A 92 15.49 12.02 -7.74
N LYS A 93 14.58 12.42 -6.84
CA LYS A 93 14.24 13.84 -6.67
C LYS A 93 15.42 14.69 -6.17
N LEU A 94 16.30 14.10 -5.35
CA LEU A 94 17.55 14.71 -4.89
C LEU A 94 18.51 14.96 -6.07
N LEU A 95 18.74 13.93 -6.90
CA LEU A 95 19.65 14.00 -8.05
C LEU A 95 19.14 14.93 -9.17
N THR A 96 17.81 15.01 -9.33
CA THR A 96 17.17 15.87 -10.34
C THR A 96 17.02 17.33 -9.87
N GLY A 97 17.49 17.66 -8.65
CA GLY A 97 17.45 19.02 -8.09
C GLY A 97 16.05 19.50 -7.68
N ARG A 98 15.04 18.63 -7.69
CA ARG A 98 13.63 18.97 -7.37
C ARG A 98 13.32 18.82 -5.88
N PHE A 99 14.12 19.48 -5.04
CA PHE A 99 13.98 19.40 -3.57
C PHE A 99 12.63 19.94 -3.05
N VAL A 100 12.03 20.90 -3.77
CA VAL A 100 10.78 21.57 -3.37
C VAL A 100 9.55 20.64 -3.48
N GLU A 101 9.62 19.63 -4.34
CA GLU A 101 8.52 18.66 -4.51
C GLU A 101 8.55 17.55 -3.43
N ILE A 102 9.61 17.48 -2.63
CA ILE A 102 9.73 16.49 -1.57
C ILE A 102 9.07 17.03 -0.30
N LYS A 103 7.87 16.52 -0.01
CA LYS A 103 7.16 16.87 1.24
C LYS A 103 7.95 16.36 2.45
N PRO A 104 7.85 17.03 3.62
CA PRO A 104 8.54 16.61 4.85
C PRO A 104 8.24 15.14 5.24
N ALA A 105 7.01 14.68 4.98
CA ALA A 105 6.61 13.30 5.24
C ALA A 105 7.38 12.26 4.39
N MET A 106 7.81 12.62 3.16
CA MET A 106 8.63 11.74 2.32
C MET A 106 10.07 11.63 2.83
N TRP A 107 10.61 12.68 3.44
CA TRP A 107 11.90 12.61 4.12
C TRP A 107 11.87 11.69 5.34
N ILE A 108 10.81 11.78 6.15
CA ILE A 108 10.63 10.92 7.34
C ILE A 108 10.47 9.45 6.92
N THR A 109 9.66 9.17 5.90
CA THR A 109 9.44 7.80 5.43
C THR A 109 10.67 7.20 4.76
N ALA A 110 11.43 7.99 4.00
CA ALA A 110 12.70 7.54 3.43
C ALA A 110 13.77 7.32 4.50
N SER A 111 13.92 8.21 5.49
CA SER A 111 14.87 8.02 6.58
C SER A 111 14.52 6.78 7.42
N LEU A 112 13.24 6.58 7.71
CA LEU A 112 12.76 5.38 8.39
C LEU A 112 13.03 4.11 7.57
N SER A 113 12.83 4.17 6.25
CA SER A 113 13.12 3.04 5.33
C SER A 113 14.61 2.68 5.32
N VAL A 114 15.50 3.67 5.37
CA VAL A 114 16.96 3.45 5.48
C VAL A 114 17.31 2.85 6.83
N VAL A 115 16.78 3.38 7.93
CA VAL A 115 16.99 2.81 9.28
C VAL A 115 16.50 1.37 9.34
N MET A 116 15.33 1.09 8.77
CA MET A 116 14.76 -0.26 8.72
C MET A 116 15.66 -1.22 7.93
N LEU A 117 16.22 -0.81 6.78
CA LEU A 117 17.16 -1.65 6.03
C LEU A 117 18.46 -1.94 6.79
N LEU A 118 18.91 -1.00 7.61
CA LEU A 118 20.10 -1.16 8.46
C LEU A 118 19.84 -2.04 9.70
N THR A 119 18.61 -2.02 10.23
CA THR A 119 18.22 -2.84 11.40
C THR A 119 17.64 -4.20 11.02
N ALA A 120 17.17 -4.39 9.79
CA ALA A 120 16.61 -5.65 9.29
C ALA A 120 17.67 -6.65 8.78
N GLN A 121 18.90 -6.59 9.32
CA GLN A 121 19.92 -7.63 9.14
C GLN A 121 19.64 -8.82 10.06
#